data_AF-A0A2G9N7G5-F1
#
_entry.id   AF-A0A2G9N7G5-F1
#
_cell.length_a   1.000
_cell.length_b   1.000
_cell.length_c   1.000
_cell.angle_alpha   90.00
_cell.angle_beta   90.00
_cell.angle_gamma   90.00
#
_symmetry.space_group_name_H-M   'P 1'
#
loop_
_entity.id
_entity.type
_entity.pdbx_description
1 polymer ?
#
loop_
_entity_poly.entity_id
_entity_poly.type
_entity_poly.pdbx_seq_one_letter_code
_entity_poly.pdbx_strand_id
1 'polypeptide(L)'
;MSEIQKTYDALKKKHALPSFNDINNEFEISSTENKDFLLREIRRKMDERIEFFVKILNSILQPDTNISELHECRDFSDSDKRDIFSLYKEIIVMHDSAVIAGIICDESQDAKFISETFKSWPAIKKKMVEIVKRMKDSWKTDVNISEELGYLG
;
A
#
# COMPACT_ATOMS: atom_id res chain seq x y z
N MET A 1 -27.86 7.94 -2.55
CA MET A 1 -26.91 7.19 -3.40
C MET A 1 -26.23 8.20 -4.32
N SER A 2 -24.90 8.39 -4.17
CA SER A 2 -24.14 9.38 -4.95
C SER A 2 -24.05 8.98 -6.42
N GLU A 3 -23.72 9.92 -7.31
CA GLU A 3 -23.50 9.59 -8.73
C GLU A 3 -22.36 8.58 -8.91
N ILE A 4 -21.26 8.74 -8.18
CA ILE A 4 -20.13 7.82 -8.17
C ILE A 4 -20.57 6.40 -7.81
N GLN A 5 -21.40 6.25 -6.78
CA GLN A 5 -21.90 4.95 -6.37
C GLN A 5 -22.75 4.29 -7.46
N LYS A 6 -23.62 5.05 -8.13
CA LYS A 6 -24.43 4.53 -9.25
C LYS A 6 -23.55 4.07 -10.43
N THR A 7 -22.56 4.87 -10.80
CA THR A 7 -21.61 4.54 -11.87
C THR A 7 -20.80 3.29 -11.52
N TYR A 8 -20.28 3.23 -10.30
CA TYR A 8 -19.55 2.07 -9.81
C TYR A 8 -20.42 0.81 -9.81
N ASP A 9 -21.68 0.88 -9.38
CA ASP A 9 -22.56 -0.29 -9.35
C ASP A 9 -22.85 -0.87 -10.75
N ALA A 10 -22.87 -0.03 -11.79
CA ALA A 10 -22.94 -0.50 -13.18
C ALA A 10 -21.66 -1.23 -13.59
N LEU A 11 -20.49 -0.66 -13.28
CA LEU A 11 -19.18 -1.27 -13.55
C LEU A 11 -18.98 -2.56 -12.75
N LYS A 12 -19.45 -2.61 -11.50
CA LYS A 12 -19.44 -3.77 -10.63
C LYS A 12 -20.17 -4.95 -11.26
N LYS A 13 -21.36 -4.72 -11.82
CA LYS A 13 -22.11 -5.77 -12.52
C LYS A 13 -21.39 -6.23 -13.78
N LYS A 14 -20.78 -5.29 -14.52
CA LYS A 14 -20.05 -5.58 -15.77
C LYS A 14 -18.80 -6.43 -15.53
N HIS A 15 -18.06 -6.18 -14.44
CA HIS A 15 -16.73 -6.75 -14.21
C HIS A 15 -16.60 -7.60 -12.93
N ALA A 16 -17.71 -7.87 -12.24
CA ALA A 16 -17.74 -8.60 -10.96
C ALA A 16 -16.84 -7.97 -9.86
N LEU A 17 -16.82 -6.64 -9.77
CA LEU A 17 -15.98 -5.91 -8.80
C LEU A 17 -16.45 -6.09 -7.34
N PRO A 18 -15.59 -5.76 -6.35
CA PRO A 18 -15.97 -5.69 -4.94
C PRO A 18 -17.16 -4.76 -4.68
N SER A 19 -17.79 -4.86 -3.50
CA SER A 19 -18.89 -3.96 -3.16
C SER A 19 -18.41 -2.51 -3.05
N PHE A 20 -19.29 -1.55 -3.38
CA PHE A 20 -18.98 -0.14 -3.26
C PHE A 20 -18.53 0.22 -1.84
N ASN A 21 -19.22 -0.27 -0.82
CA ASN A 21 -18.89 0.04 0.57
C ASN A 21 -17.49 -0.48 0.93
N ASP A 22 -17.15 -1.71 0.52
CA ASP A 22 -15.86 -2.29 0.88
C ASP A 22 -14.71 -1.53 0.22
N ILE A 23 -14.81 -1.25 -1.08
CA ILE A 23 -13.76 -0.50 -1.78
C ILE A 23 -13.70 0.96 -1.32
N ASN A 24 -14.83 1.57 -1.00
CA ASN A 24 -14.90 2.94 -0.52
C ASN A 24 -14.28 3.10 0.87
N ASN A 25 -14.49 2.14 1.77
CA ASN A 25 -13.90 2.17 3.11
C ASN A 25 -12.36 2.10 3.06
N GLU A 26 -11.80 1.46 2.04
CA GLU A 26 -10.35 1.28 1.90
C GLU A 26 -9.67 2.42 1.15
N PHE A 27 -10.30 2.91 0.09
CA PHE A 27 -9.68 3.80 -0.91
C PHE A 27 -10.45 5.12 -1.13
N GLU A 28 -11.51 5.35 -0.34
CA GLU A 28 -12.28 6.61 -0.35
C GLU A 28 -12.76 6.98 -1.75
N ILE A 29 -13.29 6.02 -2.51
CA ILE A 29 -13.65 6.26 -3.92
C ILE A 29 -14.78 7.29 -4.06
N SER A 30 -15.58 7.52 -3.01
CA SER A 30 -16.63 8.53 -2.95
C SER A 30 -16.11 9.96 -2.97
N SER A 31 -14.83 10.20 -2.67
CA SER A 31 -14.21 11.53 -2.80
C SER A 31 -13.78 11.86 -4.24
N THR A 32 -13.95 10.93 -5.18
CA THR A 32 -13.63 11.16 -6.59
C THR A 32 -14.68 12.09 -7.21
N GLU A 33 -14.23 13.17 -7.86
CA GLU A 33 -15.11 14.13 -8.53
C GLU A 33 -15.46 13.70 -9.96
N ASN A 34 -14.57 12.94 -10.60
CA ASN A 34 -14.73 12.49 -11.98
C ASN A 34 -15.36 11.09 -12.07
N LYS A 35 -16.54 11.01 -12.68
CA LYS A 35 -17.19 9.73 -13.02
C LYS A 35 -16.71 9.13 -14.33
N ASP A 36 -16.14 9.95 -15.20
CA ASP A 36 -15.55 9.50 -16.45
C ASP A 36 -14.23 8.78 -16.12
N PHE A 37 -14.07 7.57 -16.65
CA PHE A 37 -12.93 6.70 -16.34
C PHE A 37 -12.81 6.32 -14.85
N LEU A 38 -13.93 6.12 -14.16
CA LEU A 38 -13.94 5.83 -12.71
C LEU A 38 -13.00 4.69 -12.28
N LEU A 39 -12.89 3.59 -13.05
CA LEU A 39 -11.96 2.50 -12.69
C LEU A 39 -10.49 2.92 -12.73
N ARG A 40 -10.14 3.87 -13.61
CA ARG A 40 -8.79 4.43 -13.68
C ARG A 40 -8.46 5.25 -12.45
N GLU A 41 -9.40 6.04 -11.95
CA GLU A 41 -9.24 6.80 -10.71
C GLU A 41 -9.14 5.88 -9.48
N ILE A 42 -9.96 4.83 -9.44
CA ILE A 42 -9.87 3.81 -8.38
C ILE A 42 -8.51 3.11 -8.42
N ARG A 43 -8.03 2.69 -9.60
CA ARG A 43 -6.71 2.09 -9.75
C ARG A 43 -5.62 3.02 -9.21
N ARG A 44 -5.64 4.32 -9.56
CA ARG A 44 -4.65 5.29 -9.06
C ARG A 44 -4.66 5.39 -7.54
N LYS A 45 -5.84 5.53 -6.93
CA LYS A 45 -5.98 5.57 -5.46
C LYS A 45 -5.45 4.30 -4.78
N MET A 46 -5.69 3.13 -5.39
CA MET A 46 -5.15 1.87 -4.89
C MET A 46 -3.61 1.82 -5.03
N ASP A 47 -3.09 2.27 -6.16
CA ASP A 47 -1.65 2.31 -6.45
C ASP A 47 -0.89 3.28 -5.52
N GLU A 48 -1.45 4.46 -5.23
CA GLU A 48 -0.90 5.41 -4.25
C GLU A 48 -0.72 4.76 -2.86
N ARG A 49 -1.69 3.94 -2.44
CA ARG A 49 -1.60 3.20 -1.18
C ARG A 49 -0.56 2.08 -1.24
N ILE A 50 -0.46 1.39 -2.37
CA ILE A 50 0.57 0.37 -2.63
C ILE A 50 1.96 1.00 -2.56
N GLU A 51 2.18 2.11 -3.27
CA GLU A 51 3.45 2.84 -3.30
C GLU A 51 3.85 3.33 -1.91
N PHE A 52 2.88 3.78 -1.10
CA PHE A 52 3.13 4.11 0.30
C PHE A 52 3.63 2.90 1.10
N PHE A 53 3.06 1.71 0.91
CA PHE A 53 3.58 0.49 1.55
C PHE A 53 4.97 0.10 1.03
N VAL A 54 5.23 0.25 -0.27
CA VAL A 54 6.57 0.04 -0.85
C VAL A 54 7.60 0.92 -0.15
N LYS A 55 7.30 2.21 0.06
CA LYS A 55 8.19 3.15 0.76
C LYS A 55 8.51 2.70 2.18
N ILE A 56 7.49 2.31 2.96
CA ILE A 56 7.68 1.79 4.33
C ILE A 56 8.57 0.53 4.34
N LEU A 57 8.30 -0.43 3.45
CA LEU A 57 9.11 -1.65 3.41
C LEU A 57 10.54 -1.37 2.98
N ASN A 58 10.73 -0.45 2.02
CA ASN A 58 12.05 -0.05 1.56
C ASN A 58 12.85 0.63 2.68
N SER A 59 12.21 1.44 3.52
CA SER A 59 12.83 2.13 4.65
C SER A 59 13.44 1.18 5.70
N ILE A 60 13.00 -0.09 5.71
CA ILE A 60 13.56 -1.15 6.58
C ILE A 60 14.63 -1.95 5.84
N LEU A 61 14.43 -2.24 4.56
CA LEU A 61 15.31 -3.07 3.74
C LEU A 61 16.58 -2.34 3.30
N GLN A 62 16.42 -1.07 2.95
CA GLN A 62 17.45 -0.16 2.45
C GLN A 62 17.20 1.23 3.07
N PRO A 63 17.46 1.39 4.38
CA PRO A 63 17.26 2.66 5.06
C PRO A 63 18.15 3.75 4.45
N ASP A 64 17.57 4.92 4.19
CA ASP A 64 18.33 6.13 3.89
C ASP A 64 19.07 6.62 5.15
N THR A 65 19.98 7.59 5.00
CA THR A 65 20.75 8.14 6.12
C THR A 65 19.92 9.01 7.08
N ASN A 66 18.59 8.94 7.02
CA ASN A 66 17.74 9.67 7.95
C ASN A 66 17.63 8.91 9.29
N ILE A 67 17.58 9.68 10.39
CA ILE A 67 17.65 9.12 11.75
C ILE A 67 16.51 8.15 12.01
N SER A 68 15.31 8.44 11.50
CA SER A 68 14.15 7.59 11.72
C SER A 68 14.30 6.20 11.12
N GLU A 69 14.77 6.10 9.89
CA GLU A 69 14.94 4.80 9.21
C GLU A 69 16.10 4.01 9.79
N LEU A 70 17.22 4.69 10.06
CA LEU A 70 18.36 4.06 10.73
C LEU A 70 17.99 3.53 12.12
N HIS A 71 17.14 4.23 12.87
CA HIS A 71 16.62 3.77 14.16
C HIS A 71 15.68 2.58 14.00
N GLU A 72 14.62 2.73 13.19
CA GLU A 72 13.57 1.73 13.03
C GLU A 72 14.08 0.43 12.41
N CYS A 73 15.00 0.49 11.45
CA CYS A 73 15.50 -0.69 10.75
C CYS A 73 16.34 -1.63 11.65
N ARG A 74 16.88 -1.13 12.77
CA ARG A 74 17.70 -1.90 13.73
C ARG A 74 16.87 -2.90 14.53
N ASP A 75 15.60 -2.60 14.73
CA ASP A 75 14.71 -3.48 15.48
C ASP A 75 14.37 -4.76 14.70
N PHE A 76 14.66 -4.83 13.39
CA PHE A 76 14.38 -5.97 12.51
C PHE A 76 15.63 -6.85 12.31
N SER A 77 15.52 -8.13 12.67
CA SER A 77 16.56 -9.13 12.42
C SER A 77 16.69 -9.48 10.94
N ASP A 78 17.76 -10.18 10.57
CA ASP A 78 17.93 -10.67 9.19
C ASP A 78 16.81 -11.62 8.75
N SER A 79 16.24 -12.39 9.68
CA SER A 79 15.09 -13.25 9.38
C SER A 79 13.85 -12.40 9.08
N ASP A 80 13.60 -11.37 9.91
CA ASP A 80 12.49 -10.44 9.68
C ASP A 80 12.63 -9.74 8.33
N LYS A 81 13.84 -9.29 7.98
CA LYS A 81 14.13 -8.63 6.70
C LYS A 81 13.89 -9.54 5.49
N ARG A 82 14.08 -10.86 5.60
CA ARG A 82 13.74 -11.83 4.54
C ARG A 82 12.23 -11.95 4.33
N ASP A 83 11.45 -11.94 5.41
CA ASP A 83 10.00 -11.98 5.34
C ASP A 83 9.43 -10.66 4.79
N ILE A 84 10.00 -9.53 5.22
CA ILE A 84 9.71 -8.19 4.70
C ILE A 84 10.04 -8.11 3.20
N PHE A 85 11.19 -8.63 2.77
CA PHE A 85 11.55 -8.67 1.35
C PHE A 85 10.59 -9.54 0.53
N SER A 86 10.09 -10.64 1.12
CA SER A 86 9.08 -11.48 0.46
C SER A 86 7.77 -10.72 0.27
N LEU A 87 7.31 -9.99 1.29
CA LEU A 87 6.16 -9.09 1.18
C LEU A 87 6.42 -7.95 0.17
N TYR A 88 7.61 -7.36 0.18
CA TYR A 88 7.99 -6.29 -0.75
C TYR A 88 7.86 -6.76 -2.20
N LYS A 89 8.35 -7.96 -2.54
CA LYS A 89 8.15 -8.55 -3.88
C LYS A 89 6.68 -8.73 -4.23
N GLU A 90 5.85 -9.20 -3.29
CA GLU A 90 4.40 -9.32 -3.52
C GLU A 90 3.79 -7.95 -3.88
N ILE A 91 4.13 -6.90 -3.12
CA ILE A 91 3.62 -5.52 -3.31
C ILE A 91 4.13 -4.89 -4.61
N ILE A 92 5.41 -5.09 -4.98
CA ILE A 92 5.96 -4.59 -6.25
C ILE A 92 5.23 -5.21 -7.45
N VAL A 93 4.92 -6.51 -7.42
CA VAL A 93 4.13 -7.12 -8.51
C VAL A 93 2.75 -6.48 -8.66
N MET A 94 2.12 -6.09 -7.54
CA MET A 94 0.85 -5.34 -7.56
C MET A 94 1.03 -3.93 -8.13
N HIS A 95 2.07 -3.20 -7.70
CA HIS A 95 2.41 -1.87 -8.24
C HIS A 95 2.62 -1.93 -9.75
N ASP A 96 3.47 -2.84 -10.23
CA ASP A 96 3.76 -3.01 -11.65
C ASP A 96 2.49 -3.38 -12.43
N SER A 97 1.58 -4.17 -11.84
CA SER A 97 0.28 -4.47 -12.44
C SER A 97 -0.59 -3.22 -12.59
N ALA A 98 -0.57 -2.30 -11.61
CA ALA A 98 -1.25 -1.02 -11.69
C ALA A 98 -0.66 -0.14 -12.80
N VAL A 99 0.67 -0.11 -12.92
CA VAL A 99 1.40 0.63 -13.96
C VAL A 99 1.05 0.08 -15.34
N ILE A 100 1.09 -1.24 -15.53
CA ILE A 100 0.74 -1.90 -16.79
C ILE A 100 -0.71 -1.56 -17.19
N ALA A 101 -1.68 -1.68 -16.28
CA ALA A 101 -3.07 -1.29 -16.56
C ALA A 101 -3.18 0.19 -16.97
N GLY A 102 -2.40 1.06 -16.32
CA GLY A 102 -2.29 2.48 -16.68
C GLY A 102 -1.70 2.75 -18.06
N ILE A 103 -0.71 1.97 -18.49
CA ILE A 103 -0.10 2.07 -19.82
C ILE A 103 -1.05 1.58 -20.91
N ILE A 104 -1.71 0.42 -20.67
CA ILE A 104 -2.66 -0.16 -21.62
C ILE A 104 -3.89 0.75 -21.77
N CYS A 105 -4.29 1.47 -20.71
CA CYS A 105 -5.43 2.39 -20.71
C CYS A 105 -6.77 1.73 -21.03
N ASP A 106 -6.93 0.43 -20.75
CA ASP A 106 -8.13 -0.35 -21.01
C ASP A 106 -8.93 -0.63 -19.72
N GLU A 107 -10.26 -0.49 -19.81
CA GLU A 107 -11.17 -0.65 -18.67
C GLU A 107 -11.14 -2.05 -18.06
N SER A 108 -10.96 -3.10 -18.88
CA SER A 108 -10.90 -4.48 -18.38
C SER A 108 -9.63 -4.74 -17.60
N GLN A 109 -8.52 -4.08 -17.95
CA GLN A 109 -7.26 -4.16 -17.19
C GLN A 109 -7.37 -3.43 -15.85
N ASP A 110 -7.97 -2.24 -15.84
CA ASP A 110 -8.26 -1.53 -14.57
C ASP A 110 -9.14 -2.40 -13.66
N ALA A 111 -10.21 -3.00 -14.21
CA ALA A 111 -11.11 -3.87 -13.48
C ALA A 111 -10.44 -5.14 -12.92
N LYS A 112 -9.56 -5.76 -13.71
CA LYS A 112 -8.78 -6.94 -13.31
C LYS A 112 -7.85 -6.58 -12.15
N PHE A 113 -7.08 -5.51 -12.29
CA PHE A 113 -6.19 -5.03 -11.24
C PHE A 113 -6.93 -4.76 -9.93
N ILE A 114 -8.07 -4.04 -9.99
CA ILE A 114 -8.88 -3.74 -8.81
C ILE A 114 -9.32 -5.02 -8.11
N SER A 115 -9.84 -6.00 -8.87
CA SER A 115 -10.34 -7.25 -8.31
C SER A 115 -9.24 -8.11 -7.67
N GLU A 116 -8.10 -8.25 -8.35
CA GLU A 116 -6.97 -9.06 -7.88
C GLU A 116 -6.32 -8.44 -6.64
N THR A 117 -6.10 -7.12 -6.66
CA THR A 117 -5.53 -6.39 -5.53
C THR A 117 -6.47 -6.40 -4.34
N PHE A 118 -7.77 -6.18 -4.54
CA PHE A 118 -8.73 -6.20 -3.44
C PHE A 118 -8.79 -7.57 -2.75
N LYS A 119 -8.60 -8.66 -3.51
CA LYS A 119 -8.57 -10.03 -2.99
C LYS A 119 -7.35 -10.28 -2.08
N SER A 120 -6.18 -9.77 -2.42
CA SER A 120 -4.96 -9.91 -1.60
C SER A 120 -4.86 -8.89 -0.47
N TRP A 121 -5.58 -7.77 -0.57
CA TRP A 121 -5.51 -6.62 0.32
C TRP A 121 -5.57 -6.94 1.82
N PRO A 122 -6.50 -7.79 2.33
CA PRO A 122 -6.59 -8.06 3.76
C PRO A 122 -5.33 -8.70 4.35
N ALA A 123 -4.70 -9.61 3.60
CA ALA A 123 -3.48 -10.30 4.04
C ALA A 123 -2.28 -9.34 4.08
N ILE A 124 -2.14 -8.49 3.07
CA ILE A 124 -1.10 -7.45 3.01
C ILE A 124 -1.25 -6.48 4.17
N LYS A 125 -2.46 -5.95 4.40
CA LYS A 125 -2.73 -5.04 5.51
C LYS A 125 -2.36 -5.64 6.86
N LYS A 126 -2.69 -6.91 7.09
CA LYS A 126 -2.34 -7.59 8.34
C LYS A 126 -0.82 -7.58 8.57
N LYS A 127 -0.03 -7.99 7.56
CA LYS A 127 1.44 -7.97 7.63
C LYS A 127 1.98 -6.54 7.82
N MET A 128 1.46 -5.56 7.08
CA MET A 128 1.86 -4.14 7.22
C MET A 128 1.58 -3.59 8.62
N VAL A 129 0.44 -3.93 9.24
CA VAL A 129 0.11 -3.52 10.60
C VAL A 129 1.11 -4.09 11.61
N GLU A 130 1.54 -5.33 11.44
CA GLU A 130 2.55 -5.95 12.31
C GLU A 130 3.90 -5.22 12.19
N ILE A 131 4.33 -4.91 10.97
CA ILE A 131 5.58 -4.17 10.69
C ILE A 131 5.52 -2.76 11.29
N VAL A 132 4.48 -1.98 10.98
CA VAL A 132 4.32 -0.59 11.47
C VAL A 132 4.17 -0.53 12.98
N LYS A 133 3.55 -1.54 13.61
CA LYS A 133 3.52 -1.64 15.08
C LYS A 133 4.92 -1.77 15.67
N ARG A 134 5.75 -2.62 15.06
CA ARG A 134 7.14 -2.80 15.51
C ARG A 134 7.97 -1.53 15.33
N MET A 135 7.86 -0.87 14.18
CA MET A 135 8.48 0.46 13.97
C MET A 135 8.05 1.46 15.05
N LYS A 136 6.74 1.55 15.35
CA LYS A 136 6.23 2.43 16.40
C LYS A 136 6.75 2.04 17.80
N ASP A 137 6.90 0.76 18.08
CA ASP A 137 7.33 0.27 19.39
C ASP A 137 8.86 0.39 19.59
N SER A 138 9.67 0.44 18.53
CA SER A 138 11.12 0.70 18.63
C SER A 138 11.44 2.08 19.21
N TRP A 139 10.54 3.06 19.05
CA TRP A 139 10.65 4.40 19.65
C TRP A 139 10.26 4.48 21.12
N LYS A 140 9.68 3.42 21.69
CA LYS A 140 9.25 3.40 23.10
C LYS A 140 10.27 2.75 24.02
N THR A 141 11.28 2.10 23.46
CA THR A 141 12.36 1.49 24.22
C THR A 141 13.32 2.61 24.61
N ASP A 142 13.63 2.75 25.91
CA ASP A 142 14.52 3.80 26.40
C ASP A 142 15.91 3.67 25.75
N VAL A 143 16.25 4.62 24.87
CA VAL A 143 17.57 4.71 24.25
C VAL A 143 18.37 5.77 24.98
N ASN A 144 19.58 5.42 25.42
CA ASN A 144 20.51 6.37 26.01
C ASN A 144 21.00 7.30 24.88
N ILE A 145 20.46 8.53 24.81
CA ILE A 145 20.68 9.51 23.73
C ILE A 145 22.17 9.76 23.43
N SER A 146 23.05 9.56 24.42
CA SER A 146 24.51 9.70 24.28
C SER A 146 25.14 8.64 23.37
N GLU A 147 24.59 7.42 23.29
CA GLU A 147 25.08 6.39 22.36
C GLU A 147 24.63 6.68 20.94
N GLU A 148 23.41 7.20 20.72
CA GLU A 148 22.91 7.46 19.35
C GLU A 148 23.56 8.66 18.68
N LEU A 149 23.82 9.74 19.42
CA LEU A 149 24.47 10.93 18.87
C LEU A 149 25.95 10.72 18.54
N GLY A 150 26.64 9.80 19.25
CA GLY A 150 28.04 9.47 18.99
C GLY A 150 28.30 8.79 17.64
N TYR A 151 27.26 8.22 17.02
CA TYR A 151 27.35 7.60 15.68
C TYR A 151 26.99 8.55 14.54
N LEU A 152 26.51 9.76 14.83
CA LEU A 152 26.17 10.77 13.82
C LEU A 152 27.35 11.69 13.46
N GLY A 153 28.50 11.52 14.13
CA GLY A 153 29.74 12.29 13.91
C GLY A 153 29.92 13.43 14.89
#